data_AF-A0A967GU99-F1
#
_entry.id   AF-A0A967GU99-F1
#
_cell.length_a   1.000
_cell.length_b   1.000
_cell.length_c   1.000
_cell.angle_alpha   90.00
_cell.angle_beta   90.00
_cell.angle_gamma   90.00
#
_symmetry.space_group_name_H-M   'P 1'
#
loop_
_entity.id
_entity.type
_entity.pdbx_description
1 polymer ?
#
loop_
_entity_poly.entity_id
_entity_poly.type
_entity_poly.pdbx_seq_one_letter_code
_entity_poly.pdbx_strand_id
1 'polypeptide(L)' 'WVQACKDGSATTCPFSYSGPLTEACHLGNVAYRAGRKIEWDATNMKIPNAPEAERFLRREYREGWKLG' A
#
# COMPACT_ATOMS: atom_id res chain seq x y z
N TRP A 1 -3.47 -11.10 20.40
CA TRP A 1 -3.41 -12.22 19.45
C TRP A 1 -4.14 -13.46 19.96
N VAL A 2 -3.64 -14.20 20.97
CA VAL A 2 -4.35 -15.40 21.49
C VAL A 2 -5.79 -15.11 21.92
N GLN A 3 -6.03 -13.97 22.58
CA GLN A 3 -7.37 -13.55 22.99
C GLN A 3 -8.28 -13.30 21.78
N ALA A 4 -7.87 -12.41 20.87
CA ALA A 4 -8.53 -12.14 19.59
C ALA A 4 -8.84 -13.41 18.77
N CYS A 5 -7.95 -14.42 18.78
CA CYS A 5 -8.20 -15.71 18.14
C CYS A 5 -9.32 -16.52 18.80
N LYS A 6 -9.54 -16.33 20.10
CA LYS A 6 -10.53 -17.07 20.89
C LYS A 6 -11.91 -16.41 20.89
N ASP A 7 -11.97 -15.09 20.93
CA ASP A 7 -13.22 -14.34 21.10
C ASP A 7 -13.59 -13.43 19.92
N GLY A 8 -12.74 -13.35 18.90
CA GLY A 8 -12.97 -12.48 17.74
C GLY A 8 -12.79 -10.99 18.02
N SER A 9 -12.26 -10.62 19.20
CA SER A 9 -11.91 -9.23 19.50
C SER A 9 -10.81 -8.71 18.56
N ALA A 10 -10.72 -7.38 18.43
CA ALA A 10 -9.72 -6.76 17.57
C ALA A 10 -8.29 -7.11 18.03
N THR A 11 -7.40 -7.32 17.06
CA THR A 11 -5.96 -7.44 17.33
C THR A 11 -5.38 -6.07 17.66
N THR A 12 -4.18 -6.03 18.24
CA THR A 12 -3.47 -4.78 18.53
C THR A 12 -3.04 -4.02 17.27
N CYS A 13 -3.04 -4.69 16.12
CA CYS A 13 -2.71 -4.13 14.82
C CYS A 13 -3.61 -4.77 13.75
N PRO A 14 -4.87 -4.32 13.62
CA PRO A 14 -5.78 -4.80 12.60
C PRO A 14 -5.37 -4.28 11.22
N PHE A 15 -5.80 -4.95 10.15
CA PHE A 15 -5.50 -4.53 8.77
C PHE A 15 -6.00 -3.12 8.43
N SER A 16 -7.10 -2.68 9.05
CA SER A 16 -7.61 -1.31 8.92
C SER A 16 -6.62 -0.25 9.39
N TYR A 17 -5.70 -0.60 10.29
CA TYR A 17 -4.61 0.26 10.75
C TYR A 17 -3.30 -0.04 10.01
N SER A 18 -2.91 -1.30 9.96
CA SER A 18 -1.62 -1.70 9.39
C SER A 18 -1.54 -1.48 7.87
N GLY A 19 -2.65 -1.60 7.15
CA GLY A 19 -2.70 -1.33 5.70
C GLY A 19 -2.27 0.09 5.35
N PRO A 20 -2.98 1.13 5.84
CA PRO A 20 -2.62 2.53 5.58
C PRO A 20 -1.23 2.91 6.08
N LEU A 21 -0.79 2.33 7.21
CA LEU A 21 0.56 2.55 7.72
C LEU A 21 1.63 2.04 6.74
N THR A 22 1.49 0.78 6.28
CA THR A 22 2.42 0.18 5.33
C THR A 22 2.40 0.91 3.98
N GLU A 23 1.22 1.33 3.52
CA GLU A 23 1.03 2.14 2.33
C GLU A 23 1.84 3.45 2.42
N ALA A 24 1.69 4.21 3.52
CA ALA A 24 2.45 5.45 3.74
C ALA A 24 3.97 5.23 3.72
N CYS A 25 4.45 4.15 4.35
CA CYS A 25 5.88 3.78 4.30
C CYS A 25 6.37 3.54 2.87
N HIS A 26 5.59 2.84 2.04
CA HIS A 26 5.97 2.55 0.66
C HIS A 26 5.92 3.78 -0.25
N LEU A 27 4.98 4.69 -0.04
CA LEU A 27 4.89 5.95 -0.79
C LEU A 27 6.15 6.82 -0.63
N GLY A 28 6.84 6.74 0.52
CA GLY A 28 8.15 7.37 0.70
C GLY A 28 9.19 6.90 -0.33
N ASN A 29 9.24 5.60 -0.61
CA ASN A 29 10.13 5.04 -1.64
C ASN A 29 9.70 5.46 -3.05
N VAL A 30 8.39 5.56 -3.29
CA VAL A 30 7.87 6.03 -4.58
C VAL A 30 8.29 7.48 -4.82
N ALA A 31 8.10 8.36 -3.84
CA ALA A 31 8.50 9.77 -3.92
C ALA A 31 10.02 9.91 -4.13
N TYR A 32 10.81 9.13 -3.39
CA TYR A 32 12.26 9.09 -3.56
C TYR A 32 12.67 8.71 -4.98
N ARG A 33 12.08 7.64 -5.54
CA ARG A 33 12.38 7.18 -6.90
C ARG A 33 11.83 8.10 -7.99
N ALA A 34 10.75 8.83 -7.71
CA ALA A 34 10.22 9.86 -8.60
C ALA A 34 11.04 11.16 -8.56
N GLY A 35 11.87 11.35 -7.53
CA GLY A 35 12.70 12.55 -7.36
C GLY A 35 11.91 13.83 -7.06
N ARG A 36 10.65 13.69 -6.64
CA ARG A 36 9.74 14.82 -6.39
C ARG A 36 8.68 14.46 -5.33
N LYS A 37 8.03 15.50 -4.80
CA LYS A 37 6.84 15.32 -3.96
C LYS A 37 5.70 14.73 -4.80
N ILE A 38 5.06 13.70 -4.26
CA ILE A 38 3.86 13.07 -4.82
C ILE A 38 2.64 13.44 -3.99
N GLU A 39 1.49 13.55 -4.65
CA GLU A 39 0.17 13.65 -4.02
C GLU A 39 -0.51 12.31 -4.16
N TRP A 40 -1.02 11.78 -3.05
CA TRP A 40 -1.57 10.44 -3.00
C TRP A 40 -3.10 10.48 -2.89
N ASP A 41 -3.77 9.92 -3.88
CA ASP A 41 -5.20 9.61 -3.84
C ASP A 41 -5.37 8.18 -3.34
N ALA A 42 -5.59 8.04 -2.03
CA ALA A 42 -5.78 6.74 -1.37
C ALA A 42 -7.09 6.04 -1.76
N THR A 43 -8.09 6.78 -2.25
CA THR A 43 -9.37 6.18 -2.67
C THR A 43 -9.22 5.46 -4.01
N ASN A 44 -8.55 6.11 -4.97
CA ASN A 44 -8.33 5.52 -6.30
C ASN A 44 -7.00 4.77 -6.42
N MET A 45 -6.14 4.85 -5.41
CA MET A 45 -4.77 4.32 -5.38
C MET A 45 -3.91 4.91 -6.52
N LYS A 46 -3.89 6.25 -6.63
CA LYS A 46 -3.31 6.99 -7.76
C LYS A 46 -2.41 8.16 -7.33
N ILE A 47 -1.53 8.58 -8.25
CA ILE A 47 -0.62 9.72 -8.06
C ILE A 47 -0.92 10.78 -9.14
N PRO A 48 -1.98 11.59 -8.98
CA PRO A 48 -2.47 12.48 -10.05
C PRO A 48 -1.44 13.53 -10.48
N ASN A 49 -0.56 13.97 -9.59
CA ASN A 49 0.43 15.01 -9.87
C ASN A 49 1.76 14.46 -10.47
N ALA A 50 1.95 13.14 -10.52
CA ALA A 50 3.12 12.47 -11.07
C ALA A 50 2.77 11.08 -11.65
N PRO A 51 2.02 11.01 -12.77
CA PRO A 51 1.63 9.74 -13.41
C PRO A 51 2.81 8.82 -13.74
N GLU A 52 3.99 9.39 -14.02
CA GLU A 52 5.23 8.66 -14.26
C GLU A 52 5.71 7.83 -13.05
N ALA A 53 5.30 8.20 -11.84
CA ALA A 53 5.62 7.50 -10.60
C ALA A 53 4.73 6.26 -10.39
N GLU A 54 3.57 6.17 -11.06
CA GLU A 54 2.65 5.05 -10.92
C GLU A 54 3.25 3.71 -11.35
N ARG A 55 4.27 3.74 -12.22
CA ARG A 55 5.08 2.55 -12.59
C ARG A 55 5.74 1.88 -11.38
N PHE A 56 5.88 2.58 -10.26
CA PHE A 56 6.46 2.06 -9.03
C PHE A 56 5.42 1.51 -8.06
N LEU A 57 4.12 1.74 -8.30
CA LEU A 57 3.02 1.24 -7.45
C LEU A 57 2.75 -0.25 -7.66
N ARG A 58 3.04 -0.76 -8.85
CA ARG A 58 2.81 -2.16 -9.20
C ARG A 58 4.00 -2.74 -9.94
N ARG A 59 4.14 -4.05 -9.78
CA ARG A 59 5.08 -4.86 -10.55
C ARG A 59 4.30 -5.63 -11.59
N GLU A 60 4.84 -5.74 -12.80
CA GLU A 60 4.34 -6.72 -13.77
C GLU A 60 4.55 -8.12 -13.22
N TYR A 61 3.44 -8.85 -13.02
CA TYR A 61 3.53 -10.23 -12.59
C TYR A 61 4.18 -11.07 -13.69
N ARG A 62 5.01 -12.03 -13.26
CA ARG A 62 5.59 -13.01 -14.18
C ARG A 62 4.47 -13.85 -14.80
N GLU A 63 4.64 -14.24 -16.05
CA GLU A 63 3.73 -15.15 -16.73
C GLU A 63 3.41 -16.38 -15.87
N GLY A 64 2.13 -16.75 -15.82
CA GLY A 64 1.59 -17.83 -14.98
C GLY A 64 1.23 -17.42 -13.54
N TRP A 65 1.65 -16.25 -13.06
CA TRP A 65 1.28 -15.72 -11.73
C TRP A 65 0.20 -14.65 -11.88
N LYS A 66 -1.01 -14.94 -11.39
CA LYS A 66 -2.11 -13.97 -11.31
C LYS A 66 -2.60 -13.91 -9.87
N LEU A 67 -2.90 -12.71 -9.38
CA LEU A 67 -3.72 -12.57 -8.18
C LEU A 67 -5.16 -12.86 -8.61
N GLY A 68 -5.77 -13.91 -8.03
CA GLY A 68 -7.18 -14.25 -8.22
C GLY A 68 -8.11 -13.29 -7.51
#